data_AF-A0A351V6Z1-F1
#
_entry.id   AF-A0A351V6Z1-F1
#
_cell.length_a   1.000
_cell.length_b   1.000
_cell.length_c   1.000
_cell.angle_alpha   90.00
_cell.angle_beta   90.00
_cell.angle_gamma   90.00
#
_symmetry.space_group_name_H-M   'P 1'
#
loop_
_entity.id
_entity.type
_entity.pdbx_description
1 polymer ?
#
loop_
_entity_poly.entity_id
_entity_poly.type
_entity_poly.pdbx_seq_one_letter_code
_entity_poly.pdbx_strand_id
1 'polypeptide(L)'
;DLNDVNMIDPFHLDAYGETTVNYNRDIEIFPVLNAIFEQILGSSPYKSPTDMGVNMAGNCIVDDEVCRKASKQEIIRRYYQALYDQKKDVIGSKETVYKLELLMKQASITSEDRKVIPAAMMRQENTGHPAAAIQLPDGQIVTGKTSDLLGASAAVLLNALKTLGGIDHNLHLVSRAAIEPIQALKTNYLGSRNPRLHTDEILIALSISAASDSNAKLALAQLPKLKECEVHSTVILSSVDEKTFRRLGMHLTNEPAYETDSIYH
;
A
#
# COMPACT_ATOMS: atom_id res chain seq x y z
N ASP A 1 -12.85 6.10 -10.66
CA ASP A 1 -13.41 5.48 -11.86
C ASP A 1 -12.25 5.30 -12.85
N LEU A 2 -12.05 4.10 -13.41
CA LEU A 2 -11.02 3.84 -14.45
C LEU A 2 -11.60 4.03 -15.87
N ASN A 3 -12.81 4.56 -15.99
CA ASN A 3 -13.43 4.90 -17.27
C ASN A 3 -12.78 6.11 -17.94
N ASP A 4 -12.03 6.91 -17.18
CA ASP A 4 -11.25 8.02 -17.71
C ASP A 4 -9.94 7.46 -18.28
N VAL A 5 -9.81 7.51 -19.60
CA VAL A 5 -8.65 7.01 -20.34
C VAL A 5 -7.86 8.19 -20.87
N ASN A 6 -6.56 8.22 -20.58
CA ASN A 6 -5.65 9.22 -21.12
C ASN A 6 -5.56 9.09 -22.65
N MET A 7 -5.72 10.19 -23.35
CA MET A 7 -5.69 10.29 -24.80
C MET A 7 -4.93 11.54 -25.22
N ILE A 8 -4.38 11.53 -26.44
CA ILE A 8 -3.87 12.75 -27.06
C ILE A 8 -5.06 13.67 -27.30
N ASP A 9 -4.93 14.95 -26.94
CA ASP A 9 -5.94 15.98 -27.23
C ASP A 9 -5.87 16.35 -28.73
N PRO A 10 -6.83 15.88 -29.57
CA PRO A 10 -6.79 16.17 -31.00
C PRO A 10 -7.05 17.65 -31.29
N PHE A 11 -7.84 18.34 -30.45
CA PHE A 11 -8.19 19.75 -30.66
C PHE A 11 -6.97 20.65 -30.45
N HIS A 12 -6.16 20.35 -29.44
CA HIS A 12 -4.93 21.11 -29.20
C HIS A 12 -3.88 20.85 -30.30
N LEU A 13 -3.76 19.59 -30.75
CA LEU A 13 -2.88 19.23 -31.85
C LEU A 13 -3.27 19.93 -33.16
N ASP A 14 -4.56 19.97 -33.50
CA ASP A 14 -5.04 20.63 -34.70
C ASP A 14 -4.89 22.16 -34.64
N ALA A 15 -5.12 22.76 -33.46
CA ALA A 15 -5.07 24.21 -33.27
C ALA A 15 -3.64 24.78 -33.19
N TYR A 16 -2.71 24.03 -32.60
CA TYR A 16 -1.37 24.53 -32.26
C TYR A 16 -0.22 23.68 -32.80
N GLY A 17 -0.49 22.47 -33.31
CA GLY A 17 0.56 21.53 -33.73
C GLY A 17 1.32 20.87 -32.56
N GLU A 18 0.84 21.04 -31.33
CA GLU A 18 1.47 20.56 -30.11
C GLU A 18 0.74 19.33 -29.54
N THR A 19 1.49 18.29 -29.19
CA THR A 19 0.91 17.06 -28.62
C THR A 19 0.76 17.22 -27.11
N THR A 20 -0.48 17.25 -26.63
CA THR A 20 -0.81 17.29 -25.20
C THR A 20 -1.71 16.11 -24.82
N VAL A 21 -1.78 15.79 -23.53
CA VAL A 21 -2.56 14.67 -23.00
C VAL A 21 -3.77 15.21 -22.24
N ASN A 22 -4.94 14.67 -22.56
CA ASN A 22 -6.20 14.90 -21.84
C ASN A 22 -6.89 13.53 -21.60
N TYR A 23 -8.15 13.50 -21.18
CA TYR A 23 -8.90 12.25 -20.98
C TYR A 23 -10.18 12.24 -21.82
N ASN A 24 -10.61 11.05 -22.22
CA ASN A 24 -11.71 10.83 -23.16
C ASN A 24 -12.98 11.64 -22.83
N ARG A 25 -13.39 11.71 -21.55
CA ARG A 25 -14.60 12.44 -21.14
C ARG A 25 -14.55 13.93 -21.54
N ASP A 26 -13.44 14.60 -21.29
CA ASP A 26 -13.28 16.02 -21.57
C ASP A 26 -13.12 16.27 -23.08
N ILE A 27 -12.41 15.39 -23.78
CA ILE A 27 -12.30 15.44 -25.24
C ILE A 27 -13.69 15.26 -25.89
N GLU A 28 -14.47 14.28 -25.45
CA GLU A 28 -15.79 13.98 -26.01
C GLU A 28 -16.80 15.12 -25.79
N ILE A 29 -16.76 15.79 -24.63
CA ILE A 29 -17.71 16.86 -24.30
C ILE A 29 -17.30 18.24 -24.84
N PHE A 30 -16.03 18.44 -25.19
CA PHE A 30 -15.50 19.74 -25.58
C PHE A 30 -16.25 20.44 -26.72
N PRO A 31 -16.67 19.77 -27.82
CA PRO A 31 -17.44 20.44 -28.88
C PRO A 31 -18.72 21.10 -28.37
N VAL A 32 -19.39 20.46 -27.40
CA VAL A 32 -20.61 20.99 -26.77
C VAL A 32 -20.28 22.22 -25.92
N LEU A 33 -19.23 22.15 -25.09
CA LEU A 33 -18.78 23.28 -24.28
C LEU A 33 -18.32 24.46 -25.13
N ASN A 34 -17.59 24.20 -26.21
CA ASN A 34 -17.14 25.22 -27.16
C ASN A 34 -18.33 25.99 -27.77
N ALA A 35 -19.36 25.27 -28.22
CA ALA A 35 -20.59 25.90 -28.74
C ALA A 35 -21.32 26.75 -27.69
N ILE A 36 -21.34 26.31 -26.42
CA ILE A 36 -21.89 27.09 -25.32
C ILE A 36 -21.09 28.38 -25.10
N PHE A 37 -19.76 28.32 -25.13
CA PHE A 37 -18.92 29.51 -25.00
C PHE A 37 -19.11 30.49 -26.16
N GLU A 38 -19.20 30.00 -27.40
CA GLU A 38 -19.51 30.84 -28.57
C GLU A 38 -20.85 31.56 -28.43
N GLN A 39 -21.89 30.88 -27.91
CA GLN A 39 -23.21 31.49 -27.69
C GLN A 39 -23.20 32.56 -26.58
N ILE A 40 -22.51 32.29 -25.46
CA ILE A 40 -22.54 33.18 -24.29
C ILE A 40 -21.58 34.37 -24.45
N LEU A 41 -20.42 34.16 -25.07
CA LEU A 41 -19.33 35.14 -25.13
C LEU A 41 -19.11 35.72 -26.54
N GLY A 42 -19.83 35.24 -27.55
CA GLY A 42 -19.66 35.63 -28.96
C GLY A 42 -18.49 34.92 -29.66
N SER A 43 -17.52 34.40 -28.90
CA SER A 43 -16.43 33.56 -29.36
C SER A 43 -15.95 32.67 -28.22
N SER A 44 -15.50 31.45 -28.53
CA SER A 44 -14.88 30.60 -27.50
C SER A 44 -13.47 31.11 -27.16
N PRO A 45 -13.13 31.28 -25.86
CA PRO A 45 -11.78 31.63 -25.44
C PRO A 45 -10.81 30.44 -25.48
N TYR A 46 -11.30 29.22 -25.68
CA TYR A 46 -10.51 27.99 -25.64
C TYR A 46 -10.59 27.26 -26.97
N LYS A 47 -9.46 26.77 -27.48
CA LYS A 47 -9.44 25.95 -28.70
C LYS A 47 -9.35 24.46 -28.41
N SER A 48 -9.09 24.07 -27.16
CA SER A 48 -9.06 22.67 -26.73
C SER A 48 -9.39 22.51 -25.23
N PRO A 49 -9.68 21.28 -24.77
CA PRO A 49 -9.72 20.94 -23.35
C PRO A 49 -8.43 21.30 -22.61
N THR A 50 -7.27 21.17 -23.27
CA THR A 50 -5.99 21.57 -22.68
C THR A 50 -5.95 23.06 -22.36
N ASP A 51 -6.46 23.94 -23.23
CA ASP A 51 -6.53 25.38 -22.99
C ASP A 51 -7.46 25.73 -21.80
N MET A 52 -8.50 24.93 -21.58
CA MET A 52 -9.40 25.07 -20.44
C MET A 52 -8.73 24.68 -19.11
N GLY A 53 -7.67 23.87 -19.19
CA GLY A 53 -6.89 23.44 -18.04
C GLY A 53 -5.99 24.56 -17.50
N VAL A 54 -5.91 24.67 -16.18
CA VAL A 54 -5.01 25.60 -15.48
C VAL A 54 -3.89 24.87 -14.72
N ASN A 55 -3.66 23.59 -15.04
CA ASN A 55 -2.75 22.73 -14.29
C ASN A 55 -1.29 23.06 -14.57
N MET A 56 -0.57 23.49 -13.53
CA MET A 56 0.86 23.78 -13.60
C MET A 56 1.74 22.69 -12.95
N ALA A 57 1.17 21.59 -12.46
CA ALA A 57 1.90 20.58 -11.69
C ALA A 57 3.08 19.96 -12.46
N GLY A 58 2.90 19.70 -13.76
CA GLY A 58 3.97 19.15 -14.61
C GLY A 58 5.19 20.07 -14.74
N ASN A 59 4.97 21.39 -14.70
CA ASN A 59 6.02 22.40 -14.76
C ASN A 59 6.80 22.54 -13.43
N CYS A 60 6.29 21.94 -12.36
CA CYS A 60 6.87 21.99 -11.02
C CYS A 60 7.63 20.70 -10.65
N ILE A 61 7.79 19.76 -11.59
CA ILE A 61 8.61 18.57 -11.37
C ILE A 61 10.08 18.98 -11.36
N VAL A 62 10.69 18.90 -10.18
CA VAL A 62 12.12 19.23 -9.97
C VAL A 62 13.05 18.03 -10.17
N ASP A 63 12.50 16.81 -10.08
CA ASP A 63 13.20 15.55 -10.31
C ASP A 63 12.24 14.53 -10.94
N ASP A 64 12.34 14.38 -12.27
CA ASP A 64 11.49 13.46 -13.04
C ASP A 64 11.72 12.00 -12.65
N GLU A 65 12.97 11.61 -12.39
CA GLU A 65 13.31 10.22 -12.04
C GLU A 65 12.67 9.79 -10.72
N VAL A 66 12.63 10.69 -9.73
CA VAL A 66 11.92 10.43 -8.46
C VAL A 66 10.42 10.31 -8.69
N CYS A 67 9.81 11.21 -9.48
CA CYS A 67 8.39 11.14 -9.82
C CYS A 67 8.03 9.85 -10.57
N ARG A 68 8.85 9.43 -11.55
CA ARG A 68 8.68 8.18 -12.30
C ARG A 68 8.79 6.96 -11.40
N LYS A 69 9.75 6.92 -10.47
CA LYS A 69 9.89 5.80 -9.53
C LYS A 69 8.69 5.72 -8.60
N ALA A 70 8.24 6.85 -8.05
CA ALA A 70 7.09 6.90 -7.17
C ALA A 70 5.79 6.47 -7.86
N SER A 71 5.55 6.94 -9.09
CA SER A 71 4.35 6.57 -9.86
C SER A 71 4.33 5.09 -10.25
N LYS A 72 5.49 4.51 -10.62
CA LYS A 72 5.63 3.07 -10.85
C LYS A 72 5.26 2.24 -9.61
N GLN A 73 5.72 2.65 -8.42
CA GLN A 73 5.33 1.98 -7.17
C GLN A 73 3.83 2.11 -6.91
N GLU A 74 3.23 3.27 -7.17
CA GLU A 74 1.78 3.46 -7.03
C GLU A 74 0.98 2.54 -7.95
N ILE A 75 1.41 2.34 -9.21
CA ILE A 75 0.75 1.40 -10.13
C ILE A 75 0.75 -0.02 -9.55
N ILE A 76 1.88 -0.48 -8.99
CA ILE A 76 1.97 -1.80 -8.35
C ILE A 76 1.06 -1.88 -7.12
N ARG A 77 1.01 -0.82 -6.29
CA ARG A 77 0.11 -0.76 -5.13
C ARG A 77 -1.36 -0.87 -5.55
N ARG A 78 -1.75 -0.16 -6.61
CA ARG A 78 -3.11 -0.23 -7.18
C ARG A 78 -3.43 -1.60 -7.74
N TYR A 79 -2.48 -2.24 -8.42
CA TYR A 79 -2.64 -3.61 -8.93
C TYR A 79 -2.98 -4.58 -7.80
N TYR A 80 -2.22 -4.56 -6.71
CA TYR A 80 -2.48 -5.43 -5.56
C TYR A 80 -3.76 -5.09 -4.80
N GLN A 81 -4.15 -3.82 -4.74
CA GLN A 81 -5.47 -3.44 -4.21
C GLN A 81 -6.60 -4.00 -5.10
N ALA A 82 -6.44 -3.96 -6.42
CA ALA A 82 -7.44 -4.51 -7.34
C ALA A 82 -7.54 -6.05 -7.24
N LEU A 83 -6.41 -6.75 -7.04
CA LEU A 83 -6.40 -8.19 -6.76
C LEU A 83 -7.11 -8.52 -5.44
N TYR A 84 -6.88 -7.71 -4.40
CA TYR A 84 -7.60 -7.83 -3.13
C TYR A 84 -9.11 -7.65 -3.33
N ASP A 85 -9.52 -6.60 -4.04
CA ASP A 85 -10.94 -6.30 -4.31
C ASP A 85 -11.59 -7.42 -5.14
N GLN A 86 -10.84 -8.00 -6.09
CA GLN A 86 -11.25 -9.16 -6.87
C GLN A 86 -11.46 -10.39 -5.98
N LYS A 87 -10.57 -10.64 -5.03
CA LYS A 87 -10.71 -11.74 -4.06
C LYS A 87 -11.89 -11.56 -3.11
N LYS A 88 -12.36 -10.32 -2.92
CA LYS A 88 -13.54 -9.94 -2.13
C LYS A 88 -14.83 -9.86 -2.97
N ASP A 89 -14.79 -10.29 -4.23
CA ASP A 89 -15.91 -10.24 -5.17
C ASP A 89 -16.52 -8.84 -5.33
N VAL A 90 -15.70 -7.79 -5.23
CA VAL A 90 -16.13 -6.41 -5.49
C VAL A 90 -16.47 -6.27 -6.97
N ILE A 91 -17.65 -5.70 -7.27
CA ILE A 91 -18.12 -5.48 -8.65
C ILE A 91 -17.14 -4.57 -9.40
N GLY A 92 -16.77 -4.94 -10.63
CA GLY A 92 -15.85 -4.15 -11.47
C GLY A 92 -14.35 -4.39 -11.21
N SER A 93 -14.01 -5.25 -10.25
CA SER A 93 -12.63 -5.55 -9.87
C SER A 93 -11.86 -6.29 -10.96
N LYS A 94 -12.48 -7.21 -11.70
CA LYS A 94 -11.82 -7.97 -12.79
C LYS A 94 -11.36 -7.04 -13.92
N GLU A 95 -12.22 -6.10 -14.30
CA GLU A 95 -11.94 -5.09 -15.31
C GLU A 95 -10.82 -4.15 -14.84
N THR A 96 -10.84 -3.78 -13.55
CA THR A 96 -9.80 -2.96 -12.91
C THR A 96 -8.44 -3.66 -12.93
N VAL A 97 -8.38 -4.94 -12.55
CA VAL A 97 -7.17 -5.77 -12.61
C VAL A 97 -6.61 -5.79 -14.03
N TYR A 98 -7.45 -6.09 -15.03
CA TYR A 98 -7.02 -6.14 -16.43
C TYR A 98 -6.44 -4.79 -16.92
N LYS A 99 -7.09 -3.67 -16.58
CA LYS A 99 -6.57 -2.33 -16.93
C LYS A 99 -5.21 -2.06 -16.29
N LEU A 100 -5.02 -2.46 -15.03
CA LEU A 100 -3.75 -2.28 -14.32
C LEU A 100 -2.65 -3.20 -14.86
N GLU A 101 -2.97 -4.41 -15.30
CA GLU A 101 -2.00 -5.29 -15.99
C GLU A 101 -1.50 -4.68 -17.30
N LEU A 102 -2.39 -4.06 -18.08
CA LEU A 102 -2.00 -3.33 -19.29
C LEU A 102 -1.13 -2.12 -18.94
N LEU A 103 -1.48 -1.37 -17.90
CA LEU A 103 -0.71 -0.21 -17.45
C LEU A 103 0.69 -0.62 -16.97
N MET A 104 0.82 -1.72 -16.23
CA MET A 104 2.11 -2.27 -15.81
C MET A 104 2.98 -2.65 -17.02
N LYS A 105 2.39 -3.30 -18.03
CA LYS A 105 3.09 -3.60 -19.31
C LYS A 105 3.55 -2.34 -20.02
N GLN A 106 2.69 -1.32 -20.15
CA GLN A 106 3.03 -0.03 -20.76
C GLN A 106 4.16 0.68 -19.99
N ALA A 107 4.13 0.63 -18.66
CA ALA A 107 5.17 1.20 -17.81
C ALA A 107 6.45 0.35 -17.73
N SER A 108 6.45 -0.84 -18.35
CA SER A 108 7.55 -1.82 -18.31
C SER A 108 7.96 -2.16 -16.87
N ILE A 109 6.98 -2.47 -16.02
CA ILE A 109 7.18 -2.85 -14.63
C ILE A 109 6.47 -4.17 -14.30
N THR A 110 6.97 -4.87 -13.29
CA THR A 110 6.38 -6.09 -12.74
C THR A 110 6.16 -5.96 -11.23
N SER A 111 5.50 -6.95 -10.62
CA SER A 111 5.38 -7.00 -9.15
C SER A 111 6.73 -7.07 -8.44
N GLU A 112 7.76 -7.62 -9.08
CA GLU A 112 9.10 -7.77 -8.51
C GLU A 112 9.81 -6.42 -8.29
N ASP A 113 9.44 -5.38 -9.04
CA ASP A 113 9.97 -4.02 -8.87
C ASP A 113 9.62 -3.42 -7.50
N ARG A 114 8.61 -3.97 -6.83
CA ARG A 114 8.31 -3.69 -5.42
C ARG A 114 9.00 -4.75 -4.55
N LYS A 115 10.24 -4.46 -4.14
CA LYS A 115 11.17 -5.40 -3.50
C LYS A 115 10.64 -6.17 -2.28
N VAL A 116 9.66 -5.62 -1.56
CA VAL A 116 9.04 -6.31 -0.41
C VAL A 116 8.20 -7.52 -0.81
N ILE A 117 7.69 -7.58 -2.05
CA ILE A 117 6.92 -8.71 -2.56
C ILE A 117 7.78 -9.98 -2.63
N PRO A 118 8.85 -10.04 -3.44
CA PRO A 118 9.65 -11.26 -3.55
C PRO A 118 10.26 -11.67 -2.20
N ALA A 119 10.62 -10.71 -1.34
CA ALA A 119 11.13 -11.00 -0.01
C ALA A 119 10.11 -11.69 0.90
N ALA A 120 8.85 -11.25 0.88
CA ALA A 120 7.78 -11.89 1.64
C ALA A 120 7.45 -13.28 1.08
N MET A 121 7.33 -13.40 -0.25
CA MET A 121 7.02 -14.69 -0.91
C MET A 121 8.10 -15.73 -0.67
N MET A 122 9.38 -15.36 -0.82
CA MET A 122 10.51 -16.24 -0.52
C MET A 122 10.54 -16.65 0.96
N ARG A 123 10.14 -15.76 1.88
CA ARG A 123 10.04 -16.10 3.30
C ARG A 123 8.92 -17.10 3.57
N GLN A 124 7.77 -16.96 2.91
CA GLN A 124 6.67 -17.92 3.02
C GLN A 124 7.10 -19.29 2.47
N GLU A 125 7.69 -19.34 1.27
CA GLU A 125 8.15 -20.59 0.65
C GLU A 125 9.16 -21.33 1.53
N ASN A 126 10.17 -20.62 2.04
CA ASN A 126 11.20 -21.21 2.89
C ASN A 126 10.70 -21.69 4.26
N THR A 127 9.57 -21.18 4.74
CA THR A 127 9.10 -21.47 6.10
C THR A 127 7.80 -22.27 6.13
N GLY A 128 7.10 -22.40 5.00
CA GLY A 128 5.78 -23.04 4.94
C GLY A 128 4.67 -22.28 5.67
N HIS A 129 4.91 -21.03 6.08
CA HIS A 129 3.99 -20.24 6.89
C HIS A 129 3.79 -18.85 6.28
N PRO A 130 2.62 -18.20 6.50
CA PRO A 130 2.42 -16.82 6.09
C PRO A 130 3.57 -15.91 6.53
N ALA A 131 3.93 -14.97 5.67
CA ALA A 131 5.06 -14.07 5.87
C ALA A 131 4.69 -12.64 5.50
N ALA A 132 5.51 -11.71 5.99
CA ALA A 132 5.42 -10.30 5.62
C ALA A 132 6.82 -9.70 5.52
N ALA A 133 6.95 -8.64 4.73
CA ALA A 133 8.19 -7.89 4.57
C ALA A 133 7.94 -6.38 4.66
N ILE A 134 8.89 -5.66 5.23
CA ILE A 134 8.92 -4.19 5.33
C ILE A 134 10.23 -3.70 4.73
N GLN A 135 10.17 -2.68 3.87
CA GLN A 135 11.35 -1.92 3.44
C GLN A 135 11.53 -0.70 4.35
N LEU A 136 12.65 -0.65 5.05
CA LEU A 136 13.01 0.45 5.95
C LEU A 136 13.48 1.69 5.17
N PRO A 137 13.57 2.87 5.81
CA PRO A 137 13.97 4.12 5.15
C PRO A 137 15.36 4.09 4.51
N ASP A 138 16.27 3.25 5.01
CA ASP A 138 17.60 3.03 4.46
C ASP A 138 17.62 2.03 3.28
N GLY A 139 16.45 1.49 2.91
CA GLY A 139 16.27 0.51 1.86
C GLY A 139 16.46 -0.95 2.31
N GLN A 140 16.83 -1.20 3.57
CA GLN A 140 16.95 -2.55 4.11
C GLN A 140 15.58 -3.24 4.14
N ILE A 141 15.55 -4.53 3.78
CA ILE A 141 14.33 -5.33 3.82
C ILE A 141 14.36 -6.23 5.04
N VAL A 142 13.33 -6.10 5.87
CA VAL A 142 13.12 -6.91 7.07
C VAL A 142 11.92 -7.82 6.84
N THR A 143 12.01 -9.08 7.24
CA THR A 143 10.91 -10.05 7.11
C THR A 143 10.43 -10.57 8.45
N GLY A 144 9.17 -11.02 8.48
CA GLY A 144 8.53 -11.72 9.58
C GLY A 144 7.77 -12.93 9.06
N LYS A 145 7.55 -13.91 9.93
CA LYS A 145 6.76 -15.11 9.61
C LYS A 145 5.82 -15.42 10.76
N THR A 146 4.75 -16.14 10.46
CA THR A 146 3.88 -16.69 11.50
C THR A 146 4.64 -17.70 12.37
N SER A 147 4.33 -17.67 13.65
CA SER A 147 4.83 -18.56 14.71
C SER A 147 3.68 -18.91 15.66
N ASP A 148 3.98 -19.68 16.70
CA ASP A 148 2.98 -20.02 17.72
C ASP A 148 2.49 -18.79 18.49
N LEU A 149 3.37 -17.79 18.66
CA LEU A 149 3.10 -16.60 19.45
C LEU A 149 2.62 -15.42 18.60
N LEU A 150 3.24 -15.21 17.44
CA LEU A 150 3.05 -14.02 16.62
C LEU A 150 2.54 -14.37 15.22
N GLY A 151 1.59 -13.60 14.72
CA GLY A 151 1.31 -13.53 13.29
C GLY A 151 2.45 -12.84 12.54
N ALA A 152 2.53 -13.07 11.22
CA ALA A 152 3.58 -12.52 10.37
C ALA A 152 3.67 -10.98 10.42
N SER A 153 2.52 -10.30 10.46
CA SER A 153 2.40 -8.83 10.57
C SER A 153 3.05 -8.28 11.85
N ALA A 154 2.70 -8.88 13.00
CA ALA A 154 3.29 -8.53 14.29
C ALA A 154 4.79 -8.83 14.35
N ALA A 155 5.20 -9.98 13.81
CA ALA A 155 6.60 -10.40 13.79
C ALA A 155 7.46 -9.44 12.95
N VAL A 156 7.02 -9.08 11.74
CA VAL A 156 7.78 -8.17 10.87
C VAL A 156 7.87 -6.76 11.48
N LEU A 157 6.80 -6.30 12.15
CA LEU A 157 6.78 -5.01 12.82
C LEU A 157 7.80 -4.96 13.96
N LEU A 158 7.85 -5.98 14.84
CA LEU A 158 8.86 -6.06 15.89
C LEU A 158 10.28 -6.12 15.34
N ASN A 159 10.49 -6.90 14.28
CA ASN A 159 11.81 -7.00 13.65
C ASN A 159 12.25 -5.67 13.03
N ALA A 160 11.33 -4.92 12.41
CA ALA A 160 11.59 -3.59 11.87
C ALA A 160 11.99 -2.62 12.98
N LEU A 161 11.27 -2.60 14.11
CA LEU A 161 11.58 -1.74 15.25
C LEU A 161 12.93 -2.09 15.89
N LYS A 162 13.26 -3.39 16.01
CA LYS A 162 14.59 -3.83 16.46
C LYS A 162 15.69 -3.29 15.56
N THR A 163 15.51 -3.47 14.26
CA THR A 163 16.50 -3.08 13.24
C THR A 163 16.73 -1.55 13.27
N LEU A 164 15.66 -0.76 13.26
CA LEU A 164 15.72 0.70 13.35
C LEU A 164 16.33 1.21 14.67
N GLY A 165 16.18 0.43 15.75
CA GLY A 165 16.74 0.72 17.06
C GLY A 165 18.16 0.22 17.26
N GLY A 166 18.75 -0.50 16.30
CA GLY A 166 20.04 -1.17 16.47
C GLY A 166 20.03 -2.26 17.55
N ILE A 167 18.88 -2.87 17.79
CA ILE A 167 18.67 -3.89 18.83
C ILE A 167 18.92 -5.27 18.23
N ASP A 168 19.62 -6.13 18.98
CA ASP A 168 19.90 -7.50 18.58
C ASP A 168 18.61 -8.28 18.23
N HIS A 169 18.66 -9.03 17.12
CA HIS A 169 17.51 -9.75 16.60
C HIS A 169 16.97 -10.79 17.59
N ASN A 170 17.85 -11.45 18.36
CA ASN A 170 17.49 -12.52 19.28
C ASN A 170 16.95 -12.00 20.62
N LEU A 171 17.05 -10.70 20.88
CA LEU A 171 16.53 -10.10 22.11
C LEU A 171 15.00 -10.10 22.10
N HIS A 172 14.36 -10.61 23.15
CA HIS A 172 12.91 -10.53 23.30
C HIS A 172 12.50 -9.17 23.88
N LEU A 173 11.77 -8.37 23.11
CA LEU A 173 11.33 -7.02 23.52
C LEU A 173 10.03 -7.00 24.32
N VAL A 174 9.24 -8.06 24.22
CA VAL A 174 7.92 -8.13 24.86
C VAL A 174 7.98 -9.17 25.95
N SER A 175 7.76 -8.73 27.18
CA SER A 175 7.80 -9.61 28.35
C SER A 175 6.64 -10.60 28.34
N ARG A 176 6.85 -11.80 28.89
CA ARG A 176 5.77 -12.78 29.08
C ARG A 176 4.64 -12.22 29.94
N ALA A 177 4.97 -11.45 30.98
CA ALA A 177 4.00 -10.80 31.86
C ALA A 177 3.08 -9.81 31.11
N ALA A 178 3.52 -9.24 29.98
CA ALA A 178 2.68 -8.40 29.12
C ALA A 178 1.83 -9.22 28.12
N ILE A 179 2.31 -10.39 27.71
CA ILE A 179 1.67 -11.25 26.70
C ILE A 179 0.59 -12.15 27.31
N GLU A 180 0.91 -12.83 28.41
CA GLU A 180 0.07 -13.86 29.02
C GLU A 180 -1.35 -13.36 29.36
N PRO A 181 -1.54 -12.14 29.93
CA PRO A 181 -2.88 -11.64 30.20
C PRO A 181 -3.71 -11.42 28.93
N ILE A 182 -3.08 -10.99 27.83
CA ILE A 182 -3.75 -10.75 26.56
C ILE A 182 -4.18 -12.09 25.94
N GLN A 183 -3.28 -13.08 25.94
CA GLN A 183 -3.62 -14.42 25.43
C GLN A 183 -4.73 -15.08 26.25
N ALA A 184 -4.64 -15.01 27.59
CA ALA A 184 -5.67 -15.54 28.47
C ALA A 184 -7.02 -14.86 28.24
N LEU A 185 -7.05 -13.53 28.05
CA LEU A 185 -8.26 -12.81 27.68
C LEU A 185 -8.88 -13.35 26.38
N LYS A 186 -8.07 -13.52 25.33
CA LYS A 186 -8.54 -14.02 24.02
C LYS A 186 -9.12 -15.43 24.12
N THR A 187 -8.41 -16.36 24.75
CA THR A 187 -8.79 -17.77 24.74
C THR A 187 -9.79 -18.14 25.82
N ASN A 188 -9.62 -17.65 27.05
CA ASN A 188 -10.38 -18.13 28.20
C ASN A 188 -11.67 -17.33 28.42
N TYR A 189 -11.72 -16.08 27.97
CA TYR A 189 -12.85 -15.18 28.23
C TYR A 189 -13.58 -14.75 26.96
N LEU A 190 -12.86 -14.47 25.87
CA LEU A 190 -13.45 -14.02 24.60
C LEU A 190 -13.74 -15.17 23.62
N GLY A 191 -13.38 -16.41 23.97
CA GLY A 191 -13.69 -17.61 23.20
C GLY A 191 -12.94 -17.74 21.87
N SER A 192 -11.88 -16.95 21.66
CA SER A 192 -11.02 -17.10 20.48
C SER A 192 -10.23 -18.40 20.56
N ARG A 193 -10.19 -19.14 19.46
CA ARG A 193 -9.33 -20.34 19.33
C ARG A 193 -7.89 -19.99 18.98
N ASN A 194 -7.63 -18.79 18.50
CA ASN A 194 -6.32 -18.35 18.05
C ASN A 194 -5.65 -17.49 19.14
N PRO A 195 -4.59 -18.00 19.82
CA PRO A 195 -3.88 -17.26 20.85
C PRO A 195 -2.86 -16.26 20.29
N ARG A 196 -2.65 -16.22 18.97
CA ARG A 196 -1.66 -15.32 18.35
C ARG A 196 -2.07 -13.87 18.54
N LEU A 197 -1.07 -13.03 18.77
CA LEU A 197 -1.28 -11.60 18.96
C LEU A 197 -1.29 -10.86 17.63
N HIS A 198 -2.25 -9.95 17.46
CA HIS A 198 -2.30 -8.98 16.37
C HIS A 198 -1.29 -7.84 16.58
N THR A 199 -1.07 -7.04 15.55
CA THR A 199 -0.11 -5.92 15.58
C THR A 199 -0.44 -4.90 16.67
N ASP A 200 -1.71 -4.56 16.90
CA ASP A 200 -2.12 -3.61 17.94
C ASP A 200 -1.89 -4.16 19.35
N GLU A 201 -2.27 -5.41 19.60
CA GLU A 201 -2.02 -6.13 20.85
C GLU A 201 -0.52 -6.19 21.16
N ILE A 202 0.31 -6.40 20.14
CA ILE A 202 1.77 -6.38 20.28
C ILE A 202 2.32 -4.99 20.57
N LEU A 203 1.80 -3.94 19.95
CA LEU A 203 2.20 -2.58 20.29
C LEU A 203 1.80 -2.20 21.72
N ILE A 204 0.64 -2.67 22.19
CA ILE A 204 0.22 -2.51 23.59
C ILE A 204 1.19 -3.27 24.53
N ALA A 205 1.47 -4.54 24.25
CA ALA A 205 2.36 -5.35 25.08
C ALA A 205 3.81 -4.80 25.10
N LEU A 206 4.28 -4.28 23.97
CA LEU A 206 5.56 -3.58 23.85
C LEU A 206 5.57 -2.28 24.68
N SER A 207 4.48 -1.50 24.62
CA SER A 207 4.26 -0.29 25.45
C SER A 207 4.34 -0.59 26.94
N ILE A 208 3.70 -1.67 27.39
CA ILE A 208 3.78 -2.13 28.78
C ILE A 208 5.23 -2.53 29.13
N SER A 209 5.89 -3.29 28.26
CA SER A 209 7.27 -3.75 28.50
C SER A 209 8.26 -2.59 28.58
N ALA A 210 8.04 -1.50 27.83
CA ALA A 210 8.87 -0.31 27.85
C ALA A 210 8.89 0.46 29.19
N ALA A 211 7.97 0.16 30.11
CA ALA A 211 8.00 0.71 31.47
C ALA A 211 9.20 0.17 32.29
N SER A 212 9.71 -1.01 31.95
CA SER A 212 10.79 -1.68 32.70
C SER A 212 11.96 -2.16 31.84
N ASP A 213 11.83 -2.16 30.51
CA ASP A 213 12.88 -2.55 29.56
C ASP A 213 13.29 -1.38 28.65
N SER A 214 14.57 -0.99 28.75
CA SER A 214 15.17 0.05 27.93
C SER A 214 15.17 -0.26 26.43
N ASN A 215 15.28 -1.53 26.04
CA ASN A 215 15.25 -1.95 24.63
C ASN A 215 13.84 -1.84 24.05
N ALA A 216 12.83 -2.25 24.82
CA ALA A 216 11.43 -2.08 24.43
C ALA A 216 11.07 -0.59 24.25
N LYS A 217 11.57 0.28 25.15
CA LYS A 217 11.42 1.73 25.04
C LYS A 217 12.11 2.30 23.80
N LEU A 218 13.33 1.84 23.52
CA LEU A 218 14.08 2.23 22.32
C LEU A 218 13.35 1.83 21.04
N ALA A 219 12.79 0.62 21.00
CA ALA A 219 12.01 0.11 19.87
C ALA A 219 10.75 0.96 19.62
N LEU A 220 9.97 1.28 20.66
CA LEU A 220 8.78 2.14 20.51
C LEU A 220 9.11 3.52 19.94
N ALA A 221 10.24 4.10 20.34
CA ALA A 221 10.68 5.39 19.83
C ALA A 221 10.96 5.37 18.31
N GLN A 222 11.09 4.19 17.69
CA GLN A 222 11.29 4.07 16.24
C GLN A 222 9.99 4.05 15.43
N LEU A 223 8.81 3.92 16.05
CA LEU A 223 7.52 3.87 15.33
C LEU A 223 7.34 5.00 14.28
N PRO A 224 7.69 6.28 14.55
CA PRO A 224 7.53 7.34 13.57
C PRO A 224 8.35 7.12 12.28
N LYS A 225 9.46 6.38 12.35
CA LYS A 225 10.31 6.08 11.18
C LYS A 225 9.70 5.07 10.21
N LEU A 226 8.61 4.40 10.60
CA LEU A 226 7.89 3.47 9.73
C LEU A 226 6.96 4.18 8.75
N LYS A 227 6.69 5.47 8.92
CA LYS A 227 5.82 6.21 8.01
C LYS A 227 6.38 6.17 6.59
N GLU A 228 5.51 5.97 5.61
CA GLU A 228 5.81 5.79 4.18
C GLU A 228 6.64 4.52 3.84
N CYS A 229 6.95 3.65 4.80
CA CYS A 229 7.59 2.37 4.49
C CYS A 229 6.66 1.46 3.70
N GLU A 230 7.24 0.76 2.74
CA GLU A 230 6.54 -0.22 1.92
C GLU A 230 6.41 -1.55 2.67
N VAL A 231 5.21 -2.14 2.63
CA VAL A 231 4.90 -3.41 3.28
C VAL A 231 4.21 -4.35 2.29
N HIS A 232 4.55 -5.63 2.39
CA HIS A 232 3.81 -6.68 1.70
C HIS A 232 3.55 -7.87 2.63
N SER A 233 2.36 -8.44 2.55
CA SER A 233 1.94 -9.65 3.26
C SER A 233 1.58 -10.74 2.24
N THR A 234 1.99 -11.97 2.49
CA THR A 234 1.66 -13.12 1.63
C THR A 234 0.23 -13.63 1.81
N VAL A 235 -0.55 -12.98 2.70
CA VAL A 235 -1.97 -13.25 2.94
C VAL A 235 -2.71 -11.95 3.18
N ILE A 236 -4.02 -11.96 2.92
CA ILE A 236 -4.96 -10.94 3.33
C ILE A 236 -4.91 -10.81 4.86
N LEU A 237 -4.61 -9.61 5.34
CA LEU A 237 -4.53 -9.33 6.76
C LEU A 237 -5.92 -9.17 7.40
N SER A 238 -5.96 -9.34 8.71
CA SER A 238 -7.14 -8.99 9.50
C SER A 238 -7.40 -7.48 9.42
N SER A 239 -8.67 -7.07 9.57
CA SER A 239 -9.02 -5.64 9.57
C SER A 239 -8.31 -4.84 10.68
N VAL A 240 -7.94 -5.50 11.78
CA VAL A 240 -7.18 -4.90 12.89
C VAL A 240 -5.75 -4.59 12.45
N ASP A 241 -5.09 -5.54 11.80
CA ASP A 241 -3.72 -5.37 11.31
C ASP A 241 -3.64 -4.34 10.18
N GLU A 242 -4.57 -4.39 9.21
CA GLU A 242 -4.65 -3.38 8.14
C GLU A 242 -4.80 -1.96 8.68
N LYS A 243 -5.70 -1.76 9.67
CA LYS A 243 -5.90 -0.46 10.31
C LYS A 243 -4.66 0.00 11.05
N THR A 244 -3.93 -0.91 11.69
CA THR A 244 -2.71 -0.58 12.43
C THR A 244 -1.62 -0.09 11.48
N PHE A 245 -1.35 -0.82 10.39
CA PHE A 245 -0.40 -0.36 9.36
C PHE A 245 -0.80 0.98 8.75
N ARG A 246 -2.09 1.18 8.46
CA ARG A 246 -2.60 2.46 7.95
C ARG A 246 -2.40 3.61 8.95
N ARG A 247 -2.64 3.38 10.24
CA ARG A 247 -2.40 4.38 11.30
C ARG A 247 -0.93 4.73 11.47
N LEU A 248 -0.03 3.79 11.18
CA LEU A 248 1.42 4.02 11.12
C LEU A 248 1.85 4.73 9.82
N GLY A 249 0.93 4.96 8.88
CA GLY A 249 1.22 5.60 7.60
C GLY A 249 2.05 4.72 6.66
N MET A 250 1.93 3.40 6.77
CA MET A 250 2.66 2.45 5.95
C MET A 250 1.86 2.07 4.69
N HIS A 251 2.58 1.79 3.59
CA HIS A 251 1.99 1.41 2.31
C HIS A 251 1.86 -0.11 2.22
N LEU A 252 0.71 -0.63 2.64
CA LEU A 252 0.43 -2.07 2.68
C LEU A 252 -0.08 -2.58 1.32
N THR A 253 0.43 -3.75 0.93
CA THR A 253 -0.08 -4.59 -0.16
C THR A 253 -0.19 -6.04 0.34
N ASN A 254 -1.11 -6.83 -0.22
CA ASN A 254 -1.31 -8.22 0.20
C ASN A 254 -1.52 -9.12 -1.01
N GLU A 255 -0.99 -10.34 -0.98
CA GLU A 255 -1.43 -11.38 -1.90
C GLU A 255 -2.93 -11.67 -1.71
N PRO A 256 -3.69 -11.99 -2.79
CA PRO A 256 -5.12 -12.30 -2.74
C PRO A 256 -5.39 -13.72 -2.20
N ALA A 257 -4.75 -14.08 -1.08
CA ALA A 257 -4.82 -15.38 -0.44
C ALA A 257 -5.24 -15.24 1.03
N TYR A 258 -6.09 -16.13 1.53
CA TYR A 258 -6.43 -16.19 2.95
C TYR A 258 -5.44 -17.10 3.69
N GLU A 259 -5.17 -16.83 4.97
CA GLU A 259 -4.32 -17.69 5.81
C GLU A 259 -4.93 -19.09 6.03
N THR A 260 -6.26 -19.17 6.04
CA THR A 260 -7.03 -20.39 6.23
C THR A 260 -8.13 -20.48 5.18
N ASP A 261 -8.54 -21.70 4.81
CA ASP A 261 -9.66 -21.94 3.87
C ASP A 261 -11.03 -21.45 4.39
N SER A 262 -11.12 -20.99 5.65
CA SER A 262 -12.32 -20.33 6.17
C SER A 262 -12.37 -18.87 5.76
N ILE A 263 -13.50 -18.48 5.16
CA ILE A 263 -13.80 -17.14 4.64
C ILE A 263 -13.84 -16.06 5.77
N TYR A 264 -13.77 -16.48 7.05
CA TYR A 264 -13.86 -15.62 8.22
C TYR A 264 -12.55 -15.66 9.03
N HIS A 265 -12.03 -14.47 9.35
CA HIS A 265 -11.02 -14.22 10.38
C HIS A 265 -11.69 -13.82 11.69
#